data_AF-A0A1A8XWQ6-F1
#
_entry.id   AF-A0A1A8XWQ6-F1
#
_cell.length_a   1.000
_cell.length_b   1.000
_cell.length_c   1.000
_cell.angle_alpha   90.00
_cell.angle_beta   90.00
_cell.angle_gamma   90.00
#
_symmetry.space_group_name_H-M   'P 1'
#
loop_
_entity.id
_entity.type
_entity.pdbx_description
1 polymer ?
#
loop_
_entity_poly.entity_id
_entity_poly.type
_entity_poly.pdbx_seq_one_letter_code
_entity_poly.pdbx_strand_id
1 'polypeptide(L)' 'MSVALWRIAVASRSIAATDLSGRGAERTGGRGNSVGGPVVNASTSIALACLETVVHLYAGGLPLRRVPR' A
#
# COMPACT_ATOMS: atom_id res chain seq x y z
N MET A 1 -2.20 -22.83 -11.25
CA MET A 1 -0.95 -22.38 -10.62
C MET A 1 -1.23 -21.07 -9.90
N SER A 2 -0.74 -20.89 -8.67
CA SER A 2 -0.82 -19.64 -7.92
C SER A 2 0.58 -19.09 -7.65
N VAL A 3 0.69 -17.77 -7.49
CA VAL A 3 1.93 -17.08 -7.11
C VAL A 3 1.67 -16.23 -5.88
N ALA A 4 2.67 -16.11 -5.00
CA ALA A 4 2.61 -15.24 -3.84
C ALA A 4 3.06 -13.81 -4.21
N LEU A 5 2.33 -12.82 -3.71
CA LEU A 5 2.66 -11.40 -3.86
C LEU A 5 2.68 -10.73 -2.48
N TRP A 6 3.40 -9.63 -2.40
CA TRP A 6 3.71 -8.95 -1.15
C TRP A 6 3.28 -7.50 -1.20
N ARG A 7 2.78 -6.97 -0.08
CA ARG A 7 2.40 -5.57 0.07
C ARG A 7 2.66 -5.13 1.51
N ILE A 8 3.23 -3.94 1.68
CA ILE A 8 3.32 -3.26 2.97
C ILE A 8 2.19 -2.23 2.99
N ALA A 9 1.27 -2.36 3.94
CA ALA A 9 0.11 -1.49 4.06
C ALA A 9 -0.10 -1.07 5.52
N VAL A 10 -0.56 0.16 5.71
CA VAL A 10 -0.96 0.69 7.01
C VAL A 10 -2.47 0.58 7.13
N ALA A 11 -2.96 -0.02 8.21
CA ALA A 11 -4.38 -0.02 8.51
C ALA A 11 -4.85 1.39 8.91
N SER A 12 -6.02 1.78 8.42
CA SER A 12 -6.73 2.99 8.85
C SER A 12 -7.96 2.61 9.67
N ARG A 13 -8.72 3.60 10.15
CA ARG A 13 -9.96 3.35 10.90
C ARG A 13 -11.00 2.53 10.11
N SER A 14 -11.01 2.67 8.78
CA SER A 14 -12.03 2.05 7.91
C SER A 14 -11.48 1.04 6.91
N ILE A 15 -10.15 0.85 6.85
CA ILE A 15 -9.49 -0.02 5.88
C ILE A 15 -8.43 -0.85 6.60
N ALA A 16 -8.59 -2.18 6.58
CA ALA A 16 -7.62 -3.11 7.13
C ALA A 16 -6.38 -3.23 6.20
N ALA A 17 -5.21 -3.54 6.75
CA ALA A 17 -4.00 -3.76 5.94
C ALA A 17 -4.14 -4.97 4.97
N THR A 18 -4.99 -5.93 5.33
CA THR A 18 -5.36 -7.10 4.53
C THR A 18 -6.45 -6.84 3.50
N ASP A 19 -7.00 -5.62 3.43
CA ASP A 19 -8.06 -5.29 2.48
C ASP A 19 -7.57 -5.41 1.03
N LEU A 20 -8.31 -6.17 0.21
CA LEU A 20 -8.02 -6.37 -1.21
C LEU A 20 -9.03 -5.64 -2.11
N SER A 21 -9.91 -4.80 -1.56
CA SER A 21 -10.88 -4.03 -2.34
C SER A 21 -10.27 -2.94 -3.23
N GLY A 22 -9.04 -2.50 -2.93
CA GLY A 22 -8.38 -1.40 -3.65
C GLY A 22 -8.83 0.01 -3.23
N ARG A 23 -9.68 0.13 -2.20
CA ARG A 23 -10.21 1.42 -1.69
C ARG A 23 -9.16 2.46 -1.33
N GLY A 24 -7.97 2.03 -0.90
CA GLY A 24 -6.86 2.94 -0.62
C GLY A 24 -6.46 3.72 -1.87
N ALA A 25 -6.13 3.00 -2.95
CA ALA A 25 -5.72 3.59 -4.22
C ALA A 25 -6.89 4.28 -4.94
N GLU A 26 -8.12 3.79 -4.78
CA GLU A 26 -9.32 4.45 -5.32
C GLU A 26 -9.43 5.91 -4.80
N ARG A 27 -9.15 6.12 -3.51
CA ARG A 27 -9.26 7.44 -2.88
C ARG A 27 -8.13 8.40 -3.24
N THR A 28 -6.91 7.89 -3.43
CA THR A 28 -5.72 8.74 -3.60
C THR A 28 -5.21 8.81 -5.04
N GLY A 29 -5.59 7.86 -5.90
CA GLY A 29 -4.91 7.61 -7.16
C GLY A 29 -3.50 7.04 -6.96
N GLY A 30 -2.81 6.79 -8.07
CA GLY A 30 -1.43 6.32 -8.08
C GLY A 30 -0.90 6.14 -9.50
N ARG A 31 0.29 5.56 -9.64
CA ARG A 31 0.91 5.31 -10.95
C ARG A 31 0.03 4.39 -11.84
N GLY A 32 -0.68 3.45 -11.24
CA GLY A 32 -1.50 2.45 -11.92
C GLY A 32 -2.99 2.78 -12.00
N ASN A 33 -3.45 3.90 -11.45
CA ASN A 33 -4.88 4.24 -11.43
C ASN A 33 -5.14 5.74 -11.19
N SER A 34 -6.18 6.27 -11.83
CA SER A 34 -6.77 7.56 -11.45
C SER A 34 -7.63 7.44 -10.19
N VAL A 35 -7.88 8.56 -9.51
CA VAL A 35 -8.86 8.63 -8.41
C VAL A 35 -10.22 8.11 -8.90
N GLY A 36 -10.88 7.28 -8.09
CA GLY A 36 -12.12 6.57 -8.41
C GLY A 36 -11.93 5.18 -9.04
N GLY A 37 -10.71 4.83 -9.48
CA GLY A 37 -10.40 3.49 -9.98
C GLY A 37 -9.74 2.62 -8.90
N PRO A 38 -10.40 1.57 -8.38
CA PRO A 38 -9.82 0.74 -7.32
C PRO A 38 -8.72 -0.20 -7.86
N VAL A 39 -7.54 -0.17 -7.24
CA VAL A 39 -6.40 -1.04 -7.57
C VAL A 39 -5.67 -1.50 -6.30
N VAL A 40 -5.17 -2.74 -6.32
CA VAL A 40 -4.25 -3.26 -5.30
C VAL A 40 -2.82 -3.27 -5.85
N ASN A 41 -1.95 -2.46 -5.27
CA ASN A 41 -0.51 -2.47 -5.58
C ASN A 41 0.20 -3.54 -4.74
N ALA A 42 0.79 -4.53 -5.40
CA ALA A 42 1.58 -5.59 -4.77
C ALA A 42 2.86 -5.86 -5.57
N SER A 43 3.83 -6.50 -4.93
CA SER A 43 5.17 -6.75 -5.45
C SER A 43 5.48 -8.24 -5.48
N THR A 44 6.35 -8.64 -6.39
CA THR A 44 6.79 -10.04 -6.53
C THR A 44 7.78 -10.49 -5.45
N SER A 45 8.32 -9.56 -4.66
CA SER A 45 9.17 -9.84 -3.51
C SER A 45 8.94 -8.85 -2.36
N ILE A 46 9.27 -9.28 -1.15
CA ILE A 46 9.21 -8.42 0.06
C ILE A 46 10.17 -7.23 -0.09
N ALA A 47 11.36 -7.45 -0.65
CA ALA A 47 12.34 -6.40 -0.88
C ALA A 47 11.80 -5.29 -1.80
N LEU A 48 11.11 -5.67 -2.88
CA LEU A 48 10.49 -4.71 -3.79
C LEU A 48 9.34 -3.96 -3.12
N ALA A 49 8.51 -4.65 -2.33
CA ALA A 49 7.46 -3.99 -1.55
C ALA A 49 8.05 -2.94 -0.58
N CYS A 50 9.20 -3.22 0.02
CA CYS A 50 9.92 -2.29 0.87
C CYS A 50 10.49 -1.09 0.08
N LEU A 51 11.12 -1.34 -1.07
CA LEU A 51 11.66 -0.28 -1.93
C LEU A 51 10.55 0.67 -2.40
N GLU A 52 9.41 0.16 -2.87
CA GLU A 52 8.28 0.98 -3.29
C GLU A 52 7.64 1.72 -2.11
N THR A 53 7.39 1.04 -0.99
CA THR A 53 6.61 1.62 0.12
C THR A 53 7.47 2.48 1.03
N VAL A 54 8.66 2.01 1.43
CA VAL A 54 9.49 2.65 2.45
C VAL A 54 10.56 3.54 1.84
N VAL A 55 11.00 3.32 0.61
CA VAL A 55 12.01 4.20 0.00
C VAL A 55 11.35 5.25 -0.90
N HIS A 56 10.52 4.82 -1.86
CA HIS A 56 9.90 5.74 -2.81
C HIS A 56 8.82 6.64 -2.18
N LEU A 57 7.99 6.14 -1.26
CA LEU A 57 7.03 7.00 -0.57
C LEU A 57 7.65 7.82 0.58
N TYR A 58 8.82 7.44 1.11
CA TYR A 58 9.49 8.16 2.20
C TYR A 58 10.16 9.46 1.74
N ALA A 59 10.31 9.67 0.43
CA ALA A 59 10.54 11.00 -0.13
C ALA A 59 9.39 11.99 0.19
N GLY A 60 8.21 11.51 0.62
CA GLY A 60 7.03 12.31 0.99
C GLY A 60 6.49 12.12 2.41
N GLY A 61 7.10 11.29 3.25
CA GLY A 61 6.67 11.05 4.64
C GLY A 61 5.43 10.15 4.78
N LEU A 62 5.62 8.88 5.14
CA LEU A 62 4.51 8.01 5.51
C LEU A 62 4.01 8.33 6.94
N PRO A 63 2.69 8.29 7.19
CA PRO A 63 2.14 8.37 8.54
C PRO A 63 2.38 7.04 9.25
N LEU A 64 3.62 6.80 9.69
CA LEU A 64 3.93 5.70 10.58
C LEU A 64 3.28 6.02 11.92
N ARG A 65 2.23 5.25 12.27
CA ARG A 65 1.64 5.30 13.60
C ARG A 65 2.71 4.90 14.61
N ARG A 66 3.36 5.88 15.23
CA ARG A 66 4.18 5.64 16.43
C ARG A 66 3.21 5.26 17.54
N VAL A 67 3.30 4.03 18.03
CA VAL A 67 2.64 3.66 19.28
C VAL A 67 3.44 4.34 20.40
N PRO A 68 2.84 5.20 21.26
CA PRO A 68 3.54 5.70 22.44
C PRO A 68 3.90 4.49 23.31
N ARG A 69 5.15 4.43 23.78
CA ARG A 69 5.53 3.51 24.86
C ARG A 69 4.91 3.97 26.16
#